data_AF-A0A653DC54-F1
#
_entry.id   AF-A0A653DC54-F1
#
_cell.length_a   1.000
_cell.length_b   1.000
_cell.length_c   1.000
_cell.angle_alpha   90.00
_cell.angle_beta   90.00
_cell.angle_gamma   90.00
#
_symmetry.space_group_name_H-M   'P 1'
#
loop_
_entity.id
_entity.type
_entity.pdbx_description
1 polymer ?
#
loop_
_entity_poly.entity_id
_entity_poly.type
_entity_poly.pdbx_seq_one_letter_code
_entity_poly.pdbx_strand_id
1 'polypeptide(L)'
;MMENDSLLEEPEHTAPPPSIKAINRDTIHRICSGQVVLSLAIAVKELIENAIDAGATIIDIFTKDYGAESIEVHDNGSGVLKENFEALTSHFQNTRF
;
A
#
# COMPACT_ATOMS: atom_id res chain seq x y z
N MET A 1 -60.60 -25.75 7.03
CA MET A 1 -61.05 -24.40 6.63
C MET A 1 -61.03 -23.57 7.91
N MET A 2 -60.07 -22.69 8.17
CA MET A 2 -58.98 -22.12 7.40
C MET A 2 -57.77 -21.99 8.31
N GLU A 3 -56.58 -22.11 7.72
CA GLU A 3 -55.33 -21.63 8.29
C GLU A 3 -55.49 -20.16 8.68
N ASN A 4 -55.09 -19.79 9.89
CA ASN A 4 -54.76 -18.40 10.16
C ASN A 4 -53.26 -18.36 10.43
N ASP A 5 -52.55 -18.47 9.31
CA ASP A 5 -51.13 -18.18 9.18
C ASP A 5 -50.96 -16.72 9.61
N SER A 6 -50.58 -16.51 10.87
CA SER A 6 -50.18 -15.20 11.36
C SER A 6 -48.86 -14.86 10.67
N LEU A 7 -48.98 -14.39 9.44
CA LEU A 7 -47.92 -13.74 8.70
C LEU A 7 -47.26 -12.74 9.65
N LEU A 8 -46.01 -13.05 9.99
CA LEU A 8 -45.07 -12.11 10.56
C LEU A 8 -45.07 -10.91 9.61
N GLU A 9 -45.51 -9.75 10.10
CA GLU A 9 -45.27 -8.48 9.39
C GLU A 9 -43.75 -8.29 9.34
N GLU A 10 -43.13 -8.78 8.28
CA GLU A 10 -41.77 -8.45 7.92
C GLU A 10 -41.68 -6.92 7.82
N PRO A 11 -40.75 -6.26 8.54
CA PRO A 11 -40.66 -4.81 8.52
C PRO A 11 -40.38 -4.35 7.09
N GLU A 12 -41.34 -3.62 6.52
CA GLU A 12 -41.25 -3.02 5.19
C GLU A 12 -40.00 -2.12 5.15
N HIS A 13 -38.92 -2.59 4.51
CA HIS A 13 -37.70 -1.81 4.35
C HIS A 13 -37.91 -0.75 3.26
N THR A 14 -38.71 0.28 3.58
CA THR A 14 -39.09 1.39 2.69
C THR A 14 -38.07 2.54 2.69
N ALA A 15 -36.94 2.39 3.38
CA ALA A 15 -35.90 3.40 3.33
C ALA A 15 -35.14 3.31 1.99
N PRO A 16 -35.03 4.41 1.22
CA PRO A 16 -34.17 4.42 0.03
C PRO A 16 -32.74 4.04 0.44
N PRO A 17 -32.01 3.28 -0.40
CA PRO A 17 -30.65 2.86 -0.08
C PRO A 17 -29.81 4.09 0.28
N PRO A 18 -28.97 4.02 1.33
CA PRO A 18 -28.18 5.16 1.76
C PRO A 18 -27.39 5.69 0.57
N SER A 19 -27.54 6.98 0.30
CA SER A 19 -26.79 7.62 -0.78
C SER A 19 -25.29 7.50 -0.50
N ILE A 20 -24.53 7.12 -1.53
CA ILE A 20 -23.07 7.06 -1.42
C ILE A 20 -22.58 8.49 -1.14
N LYS A 21 -22.01 8.69 0.05
CA LYS A 21 -21.45 9.98 0.48
C LYS A 21 -19.93 9.93 0.38
N ALA A 22 -19.33 11.02 -0.07
CA ALA A 22 -17.89 11.19 -0.02
C ALA A 22 -17.41 11.09 1.42
N ILE A 23 -16.32 10.34 1.63
CA ILE A 23 -15.68 10.20 2.93
C ILE A 23 -15.09 11.56 3.33
N ASN A 24 -15.24 11.96 4.61
CA ASN A 24 -14.66 13.22 5.08
C ASN A 24 -13.12 13.18 5.01
N ARG A 25 -12.49 14.35 4.89
CA ARG A 25 -11.05 14.48 4.66
C ARG A 25 -10.21 13.85 5.79
N ASP A 26 -10.68 13.95 7.03
CA ASP A 26 -9.98 13.39 8.19
C ASP A 26 -9.97 11.85 8.16
N THR A 27 -11.06 11.24 7.71
CA THR A 27 -11.18 9.79 7.54
C THR A 27 -10.36 9.32 6.33
N ILE A 28 -10.33 10.09 5.25
CA ILE A 28 -9.39 9.84 4.13
C ILE A 28 -7.95 9.82 4.66
N HIS A 29 -7.55 10.85 5.40
CA HIS A 29 -6.20 10.94 5.96
C HIS A 29 -5.89 9.77 6.92
N ARG A 30 -6.85 9.36 7.76
CA ARG A 30 -6.71 8.21 8.67
C ARG A 30 -6.62 6.88 7.92
N ILE A 31 -7.44 6.66 6.90
CA ILE A 31 -7.39 5.46 6.06
C ILE A 31 -6.04 5.40 5.31
N CYS A 32 -5.62 6.51 4.70
CA CYS A 32 -4.34 6.60 4.01
C CYS A 32 -3.15 6.40 4.96
N SER A 33 -3.21 6.91 6.19
CA SER A 33 -2.13 6.72 7.19
C SER A 33 -1.91 5.25 7.58
N GLY A 34 -2.93 4.39 7.47
CA GLY A 34 -2.78 2.93 7.66
C GLY A 34 -2.17 2.23 6.45
N GLN A 35 -2.30 2.79 5.25
CA GLN A 35 -1.67 2.27 4.03
C GLN A 35 -0.18 2.66 3.92
N VAL A 36 0.25 3.71 4.64
CA VAL A 36 1.63 4.22 4.61
C VAL A 36 2.62 3.19 5.16
N VAL A 37 2.32 2.53 6.28
CA VAL A 37 3.23 1.53 6.88
C VAL A 37 3.47 0.36 5.93
N LEU A 38 2.43 -0.09 5.23
CA LEU A 38 2.54 -1.14 4.22
C LEU A 38 3.37 -0.66 3.03
N SER A 39 3.17 0.58 2.56
CA SER A 39 3.96 1.13 1.45
C SER A 39 5.44 1.29 1.78
N LEU A 40 5.76 1.64 3.03
CA LEU A 40 7.13 1.84 3.47
C LEU A 40 7.88 0.50 3.54
N ALA A 41 7.24 -0.52 4.12
CA ALA A 41 7.78 -1.87 4.16
C ALA A 41 7.98 -2.44 2.75
N ILE A 42 7.05 -2.18 1.83
CA ILE A 42 7.20 -2.56 0.42
C ILE A 42 8.39 -1.83 -0.21
N ALA A 43 8.51 -0.51 -0.04
CA ALA A 43 9.63 0.25 -0.59
C ALA A 43 10.99 -0.28 -0.10
N VAL A 44 11.10 -0.59 1.20
CA VAL A 44 12.31 -1.22 1.77
C VAL A 44 12.58 -2.58 1.14
N LYS A 45 11.54 -3.42 1.01
CA LYS A 45 11.65 -4.75 0.41
C LYS A 45 12.15 -4.67 -1.04
N GLU A 46 11.62 -3.75 -1.84
CA GLU A 46 12.07 -3.55 -3.23
C GLU A 46 13.53 -3.06 -3.31
N LEU A 47 13.94 -2.14 -2.43
CA LEU A 47 15.34 -1.67 -2.40
C LEU A 47 16.32 -2.79 -2.01
N ILE A 48 15.94 -3.64 -1.05
CA ILE A 48 16.76 -4.79 -0.65
C ILE A 48 16.85 -5.82 -1.77
N GLU A 49 15.74 -6.12 -2.46
CA GLU A 49 15.75 -7.05 -3.60
C GLU A 49 16.66 -6.55 -4.72
N ASN A 50 16.61 -5.26 -5.04
CA ASN A 50 17.51 -4.66 -6.03
C ASN A 50 18.99 -4.80 -5.63
N ALA A 51 19.32 -4.60 -4.36
CA ALA A 51 20.68 -4.77 -3.86
C ALA A 51 21.14 -6.24 -3.96
N ILE A 52 20.27 -7.19 -3.65
CA ILE A 52 20.54 -8.63 -3.79
C ILE A 52 20.75 -9.00 -5.26
N ASP A 53 19.89 -8.53 -6.15
CA ASP A 53 20.01 -8.76 -7.60
C ASP A 53 21.31 -8.17 -8.17
N ALA A 54 21.78 -7.04 -7.61
CA ALA A 54 23.07 -6.44 -7.91
C ALA A 54 24.28 -7.18 -7.26
N GLY A 55 24.04 -8.28 -6.54
CA GLY A 55 25.09 -9.09 -5.92
C GLY A 55 25.71 -8.47 -4.67
N ALA A 56 25.00 -7.57 -3.98
CA ALA A 56 25.49 -6.99 -2.73
C ALA A 56 25.72 -8.07 -1.66
N THR A 57 26.78 -7.89 -0.89
CA THR A 57 27.13 -8.75 0.27
C THR A 57 26.93 -8.04 1.59
N ILE A 58 26.82 -6.71 1.54
CA ILE A 58 26.57 -5.82 2.67
C ILE A 58 25.44 -4.89 2.24
N ILE A 59 24.41 -4.80 3.07
CA ILE A 59 23.27 -3.90 2.89
C ILE A 59 22.98 -3.26 4.24
N ASP A 60 23.20 -1.95 4.33
CA ASP A 60 22.94 -1.15 5.52
C ASP A 60 21.64 -0.36 5.34
N ILE A 61 20.79 -0.35 6.37
CA ILE A 61 19.49 0.33 6.36
C ILE A 61 19.45 1.34 7.49
N PHE A 62 19.21 2.60 7.14
CA PHE A 62 19.07 3.70 8.07
C PHE A 62 17.66 4.26 8.01
N THR A 63 17.11 4.58 9.18
CA THR A 63 15.79 5.21 9.28
C THR A 63 15.84 6.39 10.23
N LYS A 64 15.07 7.43 9.92
CA LYS A 64 14.78 8.55 10.82
C LYS A 64 13.29 8.55 11.14
N ASP A 65 12.98 8.74 12.41
CA ASP A 65 11.61 8.65 12.94
C ASP A 65 10.88 7.38 12.47
N TYR A 66 11.52 6.21 12.66
CA TYR A 66 10.99 4.92 12.22
C TYR A 66 10.64 4.84 10.72
N GLY A 67 11.28 5.69 9.91
CA GLY A 67 11.07 5.78 8.47
C GLY A 67 9.97 6.75 8.04
N ALA A 68 9.34 7.47 8.98
CA ALA A 68 8.37 8.51 8.69
C ALA A 68 9.03 9.76 8.09
N GLU A 69 10.27 10.07 8.50
CA GLU A 69 11.06 11.17 7.94
C GLU A 69 11.90 10.72 6.75
N SER A 70 12.72 9.67 6.93
CA SER A 70 13.54 9.11 5.84
C SER A 70 13.88 7.64 6.03
N ILE A 71 14.09 6.97 4.89
CA ILE A 71 14.73 5.66 4.79
C ILE A 71 15.85 5.75 3.77
N GLU A 72 17.01 5.23 4.15
CA GLU A 72 18.20 5.17 3.30
C GLU A 72 18.70 3.72 3.28
N VAL A 73 18.94 3.17 2.09
CA VAL A 73 19.46 1.82 1.87
C VAL A 73 20.78 1.94 1.12
N HIS A 74 21.86 1.48 1.73
CA HIS A 74 23.20 1.50 1.16
C HIS A 74 23.65 0.08 0.90
N ASP A 75 24.06 -0.22 -0.33
CA ASP A 75 24.59 -1.52 -0.71
C ASP A 75 25.97 -1.41 -1.37
N ASN A 76 26.68 -2.53 -1.43
CA ASN A 76 27.96 -2.65 -2.13
C ASN A 76 27.86 -3.51 -3.41
N GLY A 77 26.68 -3.58 -4.01
CA GLY A 77 26.45 -4.32 -5.25
C GLY A 77 27.09 -3.65 -6.47
N SER A 78 26.84 -4.19 -7.65
CA SER A 78 27.36 -3.67 -8.92
C SER A 78 26.85 -2.27 -9.29
N GLY A 79 25.85 -1.77 -8.56
CA GLY A 79 25.18 -0.51 -8.84
C GLY A 79 24.36 -0.55 -10.14
N VAL A 80 23.89 0.61 -10.56
CA VAL A 80 23.09 0.78 -11.79
C VAL A 80 23.97 1.37 -12.88
N LEU A 81 23.93 0.78 -14.08
CA LEU A 81 24.63 1.33 -15.25
C LEU A 81 24.00 2.68 -15.64
N LYS A 82 24.84 3.65 -16.05
CA LYS A 82 24.39 5.00 -16.44
C LYS A 82 23.31 4.98 -17.53
N GLU A 83 23.37 3.98 -18.40
CA GLU A 83 22.45 3.76 -19.51
C GLU A 83 21.02 3.44 -19.02
N ASN A 84 20.88 2.92 -17.79
CA ASN A 84 19.62 2.52 -17.20
C ASN A 84 19.01 3.62 -16.31
N PHE A 85 19.67 4.79 -16.17
CA PHE A 85 19.20 5.86 -15.27
C PHE A 85 17.84 6.44 -15.69
N GLU A 86 17.56 6.50 -16.99
CA GLU A 86 16.27 6.99 -17.50
C GLU A 86 15.12 6.02 -17.19
N ALA A 87 15.43 4.71 -17.08
CA ALA A 87 14.48 3.68 -16.71
C ALA A 87 14.18 3.62 -15.20
N LEU A 88 15.09 4.11 -14.34
CA LEU A 88 14.95 4.05 -12.87
C LEU A 88 13.69 4.72 -12.34
N THR A 89 13.23 5.80 -12.99
CA THR A 89 12.09 6.61 -12.52
C THR A 89 10.81 6.36 -13.32
N SER A 90 10.84 5.40 -14.25
CA SER A 90 9.69 5.11 -15.11
C SER A 90 8.64 4.29 -14.35
N HIS A 91 7.45 4.89 -14.21
CA HIS A 91 6.30 4.44 -13.44
C HIS A 91 6.10 2.90 -13.42
N PHE A 92 6.32 2.29 -12.25
CA PHE A 92 5.89 0.92 -11.88
C PHE A 92 6.19 -0.17 -12.91
N GLN A 93 7.47 -0.47 -13.13
CA GLN A 93 7.81 -1.81 -13.61
C GLN A 93 7.98 -2.74 -12.42
N ASN A 94 7.22 -3.83 -12.43
CA ASN A 94 7.39 -4.93 -11.49
C ASN A 94 8.86 -5.39 -11.54
N THR A 95 9.44 -5.47 -10.36
CA THR A 95 10.83 -5.78 -10.01
C THR A 95 11.47 -6.82 -10.92
N ARG A 96 12.36 -6.33 -11.79
CA ARG A 96 13.50 -7.04 -12.36
C ARG A 96 14.38 -6.00 -13.06
N PHE A 97 15.50 -5.66 -12.44
CA PHE A 97 16.65 -5.06 -13.12
C PHE A 97 17.50 -6.16 -13.74
#